data_AF-A0A2V6QT73-F1
#
_entry.id   AF-A0A2V6QT73-F1
#
_cell.length_a   1.000
_cell.length_b   1.000
_cell.length_c   1.000
_cell.angle_alpha   90.00
_cell.angle_beta   90.00
_cell.angle_gamma   90.00
#
_symmetry.space_group_name_H-M   'P 1'
#
loop_
_entity.id
_entity.type
_entity.pdbx_description
1 polymer ?
#
loop_
_entity_poly.entity_id
_entity_poly.type
_entity_poly.pdbx_seq_one_letter_code
_entity_poly.pdbx_strand_id
1 'polypeptide(L)'
;MTPQGERLLAALESEIKSISKLEHELARTKILLKEQVTRLRLGTNPELVMTSLKLSLPHERTLALLERVDPVLSTPAEPQTHGASEARNDDSGATGGRR
;
A
#
# COMPACT_ATOMS: atom_id res chain seq x y z
N MET A 1 -10.81 33.74 27.95
CA MET A 1 -11.51 32.87 26.96
C MET A 1 -12.83 32.43 27.57
N THR A 2 -13.76 31.86 26.79
CA THR A 2 -14.96 31.23 27.37
C THR A 2 -14.63 29.81 27.84
N PRO A 3 -15.30 29.26 28.87
CA PRO A 3 -15.06 27.89 29.32
C PRO A 3 -15.25 26.83 28.21
N GLN A 4 -16.14 27.11 27.24
CA GLN A 4 -16.30 26.25 26.06
C GLN A 4 -15.09 26.31 25.14
N GLY A 5 -14.53 27.50 24.91
CA GLY A 5 -13.32 27.68 24.10
C GLY A 5 -12.11 26.97 24.70
N GLU A 6 -11.96 27.01 26.02
CA GLU A 6 -10.88 26.30 26.73
C GLU A 6 -11.02 24.78 26.62
N ARG A 7 -12.24 24.25 26.75
CA ARG A 7 -12.50 22.81 26.55
C ARG A 7 -12.19 22.36 25.12
N LEU A 8 -12.58 23.15 24.12
CA LEU A 8 -12.31 22.83 22.73
C LEU A 8 -10.80 22.88 22.43
N LEU A 9 -10.09 23.89 22.94
CA LEU A 9 -8.65 24.01 22.78
C LEU A 9 -7.93 22.78 23.36
N ALA A 10 -8.25 22.39 24.59
CA ALA A 10 -7.65 21.22 25.23
C ALA A 10 -7.94 19.91 24.46
N ALA A 11 -9.15 19.75 23.91
CA ALA A 11 -9.49 18.60 23.08
C ALA A 11 -8.64 18.57 21.80
N LEU A 12 -8.49 19.70 21.11
CA LEU A 12 -7.66 19.80 19.90
C LEU A 12 -6.18 19.52 20.19
N GLU A 13 -5.62 20.05 21.28
CA GLU A 13 -4.25 19.75 21.70
C GLU A 13 -4.05 18.25 22.00
N SER A 14 -5.03 17.61 22.63
CA SER A 14 -5.00 16.17 22.90
C SER A 14 -5.04 15.36 21.60
N GLU A 15 -5.83 15.78 20.62
CA GLU A 15 -5.96 15.12 19.32
C GLU A 15 -4.66 15.26 18.52
N ILE A 16 -4.05 16.45 18.50
CA ILE A 16 -2.74 16.67 17.88
C ILE A 16 -1.69 15.72 18.47
N LYS A 17 -1.66 15.59 19.81
CA LYS A 17 -0.73 14.67 20.48
C LYS A 17 -1.01 13.21 20.12
N SER A 18 -2.27 12.83 20.00
CA SER A 18 -2.70 11.49 19.57
C SER A 18 -2.20 11.21 18.14
N ILE A 19 -2.42 12.14 17.21
CA ILE A 19 -1.97 12.04 15.83
C ILE A 19 -0.45 11.88 15.75
N SER A 20 0.32 12.73 16.46
CA SER A 20 1.79 12.60 16.47
C SER A 20 2.26 11.24 16.99
N LYS A 21 1.56 10.65 17.97
CA LYS A 21 1.86 9.29 18.43
C LYS A 21 1.59 8.25 17.33
N LEU A 22 0.45 8.36 16.65
CA LEU A 22 0.10 7.46 15.54
C LEU A 22 1.11 7.57 14.38
N GLU A 23 1.59 8.77 14.05
CA GLU A 23 2.62 8.98 13.04
C GLU A 23 3.93 8.26 13.40
N HIS A 24 4.35 8.35 14.67
CA HIS A 24 5.55 7.65 15.16
C HIS A 24 5.40 6.13 15.12
N GLU A 25 4.24 5.61 15.53
CA GLU A 25 3.93 4.18 15.45
C GLU A 25 3.91 3.70 13.99
N LEU A 26 3.36 4.50 13.08
CA LEU A 26 3.35 4.22 11.65
C LEU A 26 4.77 4.22 11.07
N ALA A 27 5.61 5.18 11.44
CA ALA A 27 7.01 5.25 11.02
C ALA A 27 7.80 4.01 11.48
N ARG A 28 7.63 3.58 12.75
CA ARG A 28 8.23 2.34 13.27
C ARG A 28 7.74 1.11 12.51
N THR A 29 6.43 1.01 12.28
CA THR A 29 5.83 -0.08 11.52
C THR A 29 6.41 -0.15 10.10
N LYS A 30 6.57 0.99 9.44
CA LYS A 30 7.16 1.08 8.09
C LYS A 30 8.60 0.58 8.07
N ILE A 31 9.41 0.90 9.09
CA ILE A 31 10.78 0.39 9.20
C ILE A 31 10.77 -1.13 9.35
N LEU A 32 9.97 -1.66 10.27
CA LEU A 32 9.85 -3.10 10.49
C LEU A 32 9.44 -3.85 9.20
N LEU A 33 8.47 -3.33 8.47
CA LEU A 33 8.04 -3.92 7.19
C LEU A 33 9.17 -3.90 6.15
N LYS A 34 9.95 -2.82 6.06
CA LYS A 34 11.12 -2.75 5.16
C LYS A 34 12.18 -3.78 5.55
N GLU A 35 12.42 -3.99 6.84
CA GLU A 35 13.34 -5.03 7.31
C GLU A 35 12.87 -6.43 6.89
N GLN A 36 11.57 -6.72 7.05
CA GLN A 36 11.00 -7.99 6.61
C GLN A 36 11.10 -8.18 5.09
N VAL A 37 10.88 -7.13 4.31
CA VAL A 37 11.10 -7.15 2.85
C VAL A 37 12.56 -7.47 2.52
N THR A 38 13.51 -6.84 3.20
CA THR A 38 14.95 -7.14 3.02
C THR A 38 15.27 -8.58 3.37
N ARG A 39 14.74 -9.12 4.49
CA ARG A 39 14.93 -10.52 4.88
C ARG A 39 14.42 -11.50 3.81
N LEU A 40 13.24 -11.24 3.24
CA LEU A 40 12.70 -12.04 2.15
C LEU A 40 13.59 -11.99 0.90
N ARG A 41 14.08 -10.81 0.53
CA ARG A 41 15.01 -10.64 -0.61
C ARG A 41 16.34 -11.38 -0.42
N LEU A 42 16.77 -11.57 0.83
CA LEU A 42 17.96 -12.34 1.19
C LEU A 42 17.69 -13.85 1.31
N GLY A 43 16.48 -14.32 1.00
CA GLY A 43 16.12 -15.74 1.01
C GLY A 43 15.66 -16.29 2.36
N THR A 44 15.31 -15.43 3.32
CA THR A 44 14.72 -15.88 4.59
C THR A 44 13.39 -16.60 4.33
N ASN A 45 13.15 -17.71 5.04
CA ASN A 45 11.89 -18.46 4.94
C ASN A 45 10.66 -17.55 5.21
N PRO A 46 9.68 -17.47 4.28
CA PRO A 46 8.47 -16.66 4.43
C PRO A 46 7.63 -16.96 5.68
N GLU A 47 7.58 -18.20 6.15
CA GLU A 47 6.83 -18.57 7.35
C GLU A 47 7.44 -17.94 8.61
N LEU A 48 8.77 -17.85 8.67
CA LEU A 48 9.48 -17.17 9.76
C LEU A 48 9.24 -15.66 9.73
N VAL A 49 9.18 -15.07 8.54
CA VAL A 49 8.85 -13.65 8.37
C VAL A 49 7.40 -13.39 8.81
N MET A 50 6.45 -14.24 8.38
CA MET A 50 5.05 -14.12 8.77
C MET A 50 4.85 -14.29 10.28
N THR A 51 5.56 -15.23 10.90
CA THR A 51 5.54 -15.42 12.35
C THR A 51 6.07 -14.20 13.09
N SER A 52 7.17 -13.60 12.60
CA SER A 52 7.71 -12.36 13.15
C SER A 52 6.73 -11.18 13.03
N LEU A 53 6.00 -11.07 11.92
CA LEU A 53 4.97 -10.06 11.71
C LEU A 53 3.79 -10.24 12.68
N LYS A 54 3.31 -11.48 12.89
CA LYS A 54 2.24 -11.80 13.86
C LYS A 54 2.56 -11.35 15.29
N LEU A 55 3.83 -11.37 15.67
CA LEU A 55 4.27 -10.95 17.01
C LEU A 55 4.44 -9.43 17.15
N SER A 56 4.66 -8.73 16.04
CA SER A 56 5.09 -7.32 16.06
C SER A 56 4.03 -6.33 15.60
N LEU A 57 3.08 -6.79 14.77
CA LEU A 57 2.01 -5.97 14.23
C LEU A 57 0.69 -6.22 14.96
N PRO A 58 -0.21 -5.22 14.98
CA PRO A 58 -1.59 -5.45 15.39
C PRO A 58 -2.25 -6.57 14.58
N HIS A 59 -3.16 -7.30 15.22
CA HIS A 59 -3.81 -8.47 14.65
C HIS A 59 -4.49 -8.17 13.31
N GLU A 60 -5.27 -7.08 13.24
CA GLU A 60 -5.99 -6.65 12.02
C GLU A 60 -5.06 -6.44 10.82
N ARG A 61 -3.88 -5.82 11.04
CA ARG A 61 -2.90 -5.62 9.96
C ARG A 61 -2.31 -6.93 9.49
N THR A 62 -2.10 -7.87 10.41
CA THR A 62 -1.58 -9.19 10.07
C THR A 62 -2.60 -10.02 9.29
N LEU A 63 -3.88 -9.96 9.67
CA LEU A 63 -4.97 -10.58 8.91
C LEU A 63 -5.05 -10.02 7.49
N ALA A 64 -5.05 -8.70 7.33
CA ALA A 64 -5.09 -8.07 6.02
C ALA A 64 -3.86 -8.41 5.15
N LEU A 65 -2.70 -8.70 5.75
CA LEU A 65 -1.53 -9.20 5.01
C LEU A 65 -1.71 -10.66 4.60
N LEU A 66 -2.25 -11.50 5.47
CA LEU A 66 -2.53 -12.91 5.16
C LEU A 66 -3.53 -13.06 4.02
N GLU A 67 -4.61 -12.29 4.03
CA GLU A 67 -5.64 -12.29 2.96
C GLU A 67 -5.04 -11.99 1.57
N ARG A 68 -4.01 -11.13 1.51
CA ARG A 68 -3.34 -10.77 0.25
C ARG A 68 -2.34 -11.81 -0.25
N VAL A 69 -1.88 -12.70 0.63
CA VAL A 69 -0.83 -13.68 0.33
C VAL A 69 -1.40 -15.08 0.19
N ASP A 70 -2.55 -15.36 0.81
CA ASP A 70 -3.24 -16.64 0.70
C ASP A 70 -3.94 -16.74 -0.67
N PRO A 71 -3.52 -17.66 -1.56
CA PRO A 71 -4.14 -17.84 -2.86
C PRO A 71 -5.57 -18.37 -2.80
N VAL A 72 -6.01 -18.97 -1.68
CA VAL A 72 -7.38 -19.43 -1.47
C VAL A 72 -8.30 -18.27 -1.06
N LEU A 73 -7.75 -17.25 -0.38
CA LEU A 73 -8.49 -16.07 0.09
C LEU A 73 -8.31 -14.84 -0.82
N SER A 74 -7.32 -14.86 -1.72
CA SER A 74 -7.10 -13.83 -2.72
C SER A 74 -8.25 -13.86 -3.73
N THR A 75 -9.13 -12.87 -3.71
CA THR A 75 -10.11 -12.71 -4.79
C THR A 75 -9.36 -12.54 -6.12
N PRO A 76 -9.73 -13.29 -7.18
CA PRO A 76 -9.08 -13.13 -8.47
C PRO A 76 -9.29 -11.69 -8.93
N ALA A 77 -8.19 -10.99 -9.21
CA ALA A 77 -8.24 -9.66 -9.78
C ALA A 77 -9.07 -9.73 -11.06
N GLU A 78 -10.15 -8.94 -11.14
CA GLU A 78 -10.93 -8.80 -12.37
C GLU A 78 -9.98 -8.38 -13.50
N PRO A 79 -10.03 -9.06 -14.68
CA PRO A 79 -9.20 -8.68 -15.80
C PRO A 79 -9.60 -7.28 -16.24
N GLN A 80 -8.69 -6.32 -16.06
CA GLN A 80 -8.80 -5.00 -16.65
C GLN A 80 -8.84 -5.18 -18.17
N THR A 81 -10.03 -5.04 -18.75
CA THR A 81 -10.22 -4.91 -20.19
C THR A 81 -9.49 -3.64 -20.63
N HIS A 82 -8.26 -3.81 -21.10
CA HIS A 82 -7.57 -2.79 -21.88
C HIS A 82 -8.42 -2.53 -23.12
N GLY A 83 -9.10 -1.38 -23.14
CA GLY A 83 -9.80 -0.89 -24.30
C GLY A 83 -8.86 -0.89 -25.49
N ALA A 84 -9.21 -1.65 -26.52
CA ALA A 84 -8.58 -1.60 -27.82
C ALA A 84 -8.81 -0.20 -28.41
N SER A 85 -7.86 0.70 -28.23
CA SER A 85 -7.70 1.84 -29.13
C SER A 85 -6.87 1.37 -30.32
N GLU A 86 -7.55 0.91 -31.37
CA GLU A 86 -6.98 0.75 -32.70
C GLU A 86 -6.47 2.12 -33.18
N ALA A 87 -5.17 2.35 -33.02
CA ALA A 87 -4.46 3.35 -33.79
C ALA A 87 -4.34 2.85 -35.23
N ARG A 88 -5.20 3.36 -36.12
CA ARG A 88 -5.04 3.19 -37.57
C ARG A 88 -3.85 4.05 -38.01
N ASN A 89 -2.67 3.42 -38.05
CA ASN A 89 -1.54 3.91 -38.82
C ASN A 89 -1.68 3.38 -40.25
N ASP A 90 -2.17 4.22 -41.15
CA ASP A 90 -1.94 4.04 -42.58
C ASP A 90 -0.86 5.04 -43.01
N ASP A 91 0.41 4.61 -42.88
CA ASP A 91 1.54 5.19 -43.60
C ASP A 91 2.23 4.08 -44.38
N SER A 92 2.14 4.18 -45.71
CA SER A 92 2.96 3.53 -46.74
C SER A 92 2.35 3.94 -48.08
N GLY A 93 3.04 4.47 -49.09
CA GLY A 93 4.45 4.58 -49.37
C GLY A 93 4.55 4.82 -50.89
N ALA A 94 5.59 5.54 -51.31
CA ALA A 94 5.78 6.10 -52.64
C ALA A 94 5.68 5.15 -53.85
N THR A 95 5.14 5.66 -54.96
CA THR A 95 5.59 5.43 -56.36
C THR A 95 5.08 6.63 -57.19
N GLY A 96 5.88 7.45 -57.88
CA GLY A 96 6.81 7.06 -58.92
C GLY A 96 6.21 7.31 -60.31
N GLY A 97 6.24 8.57 -60.80
CA GLY A 97 6.28 8.96 -62.23
C GLY A 97 5.01 8.88 -63.09
N ARG A 98 4.69 9.98 -63.79
CA ARG A 98 4.70 10.06 -65.28
C ARG A 98 4.06 11.37 -65.80
N ARG A 99 4.80 11.93 -66.77
CA ARG A 99 4.42 12.86 -67.86
C ARG A 99 4.28 14.33 -67.54
#